data_AF-A0A5M9JYZ1-F1
#
_entry.id   AF-A0A5M9JYZ1-F1
#
_cell.length_a   1.000
_cell.length_b   1.000
_cell.length_c   1.000
_cell.angle_alpha   90.00
_cell.angle_beta   90.00
_cell.angle_gamma   90.00
#
_symmetry.space_group_name_H-M   'P 1'
#
loop_
_entity.id
_entity.type
_entity.pdbx_description
1 polymer ?
#
loop_
_entity_poly.entity_id
_entity_poly.type
_entity_poly.pdbx_seq_one_letter_code
_entity_poly.pdbx_strand_id
1 'polypeptide(L)' 'MTFAPEWLTGNQNLDTSNFMFKWVYLVFFNMLWVFLPAYALYVAFDDIGNAMKVRNSVINARVEMMKKERQGKKN' A
#
# COMPACT_ATOMS: atom_id res chain seq x y z
N MET A 1 -19.23 1.64 4.07
CA MET A 1 -18.16 1.20 4.99
C MET A 1 -18.27 2.03 6.26
N THR A 2 -18.19 1.40 7.41
CA THR A 2 -18.55 1.83 8.78
C THR A 2 -18.03 3.18 9.27
N PHE A 3 -17.23 3.93 8.49
CA PHE A 3 -16.57 5.15 8.94
C PHE A 3 -17.29 6.46 8.55
N ALA A 4 -18.13 6.44 7.52
CA ALA A 4 -18.89 7.61 7.08
C ALA A 4 -20.17 7.94 7.89
N PRO A 5 -20.88 7.00 8.56
CA PRO A 5 -22.15 7.33 9.21
C PRO A 5 -21.96 8.24 10.43
N GLU A 6 -21.03 7.94 11.32
CA GLU A 6 -20.99 8.55 12.66
C GLU A 6 -20.49 10.00 12.66
N TRP A 7 -19.78 10.42 11.61
CA TRP A 7 -19.23 11.76 11.46
C TRP A 7 -20.28 12.75 10.94
N LEU A 8 -21.24 12.25 10.16
CA LEU A 8 -22.27 13.03 9.46
C LEU A 8 -23.65 12.92 10.14
N THR A 9 -23.93 11.81 10.83
CA THR A 9 -25.25 11.57 11.44
C THR A 9 -25.32 11.92 12.93
N GLY A 10 -24.18 12.14 13.60
CA GLY A 10 -24.12 12.39 15.04
C GLY A 10 -24.41 11.13 15.84
N ASN A 11 -23.42 10.66 16.59
CA ASN A 11 -23.60 9.46 17.40
C ASN A 11 -24.49 9.79 18.62
N GLN A 12 -25.65 9.13 18.77
CA GLN A 12 -26.51 9.26 19.96
C GLN A 12 -25.83 8.75 21.26
N ASN A 13 -24.79 7.92 21.12
CA ASN A 13 -24.03 7.35 22.25
C ASN A 13 -22.76 8.16 22.61
N LEU A 14 -22.41 9.23 21.89
CA LEU A 14 -21.18 9.98 22.14
C LEU A 14 -21.44 11.49 22.18
N ASP A 15 -21.20 12.13 23.33
CA ASP A 15 -21.35 13.59 23.47
C ASP A 15 -20.24 14.33 22.70
N THR A 16 -20.59 14.81 21.52
CA THR A 16 -19.69 15.57 20.64
C THR A 16 -19.49 17.03 21.06
N SER A 17 -20.12 17.48 22.16
CA SER A 17 -19.89 18.80 22.76
C SER A 17 -18.53 18.88 23.47
N ASN A 18 -17.97 17.73 23.89
CA ASN A 18 -16.65 17.67 24.48
C ASN A 18 -15.56 17.57 23.39
N PHE A 19 -14.62 18.51 23.42
CA PHE A 19 -13.51 18.59 22.46
C PHE A 19 -12.71 17.27 22.35
N MET A 20 -12.45 16.61 23.48
CA MET A 20 -11.65 15.38 23.54
C MET A 20 -12.32 14.24 22.78
N PHE A 21 -13.63 14.05 22.97
CA PHE A 21 -14.36 12.95 22.33
C PHE A 21 -14.51 13.15 20.83
N LYS A 22 -14.67 14.41 20.38
CA LYS A 22 -14.77 14.73 18.96
C LYS A 22 -13.42 14.65 18.21
N TRP A 23 -12.37 15.28 18.72
CA TRP A 23 -11.13 15.40 17.96
C TRP A 23 -10.14 14.26 18.20
N VAL A 24 -9.95 13.83 19.45
CA VAL A 24 -9.01 12.76 19.76
C VAL A 24 -9.65 11.41 19.50
N TYR A 25 -10.86 11.19 20.02
CA TYR A 25 -11.48 9.88 19.88
C TYR A 25 -12.05 9.63 18.49
N LEU A 26 -12.87 10.55 17.97
CA LEU A 26 -13.49 10.37 16.68
C LEU A 26 -12.51 10.62 15.53
N VAL A 27 -11.86 11.79 15.47
CA VAL A 27 -11.01 12.11 14.31
C VAL A 27 -9.66 11.39 14.36
N PHE A 28 -8.89 11.51 15.45
CA PHE A 28 -7.52 10.97 15.48
C PHE A 28 -7.46 9.43 15.40
N PHE A 29 -8.22 8.69 16.21
CA PHE A 29 -8.18 7.22 16.11
C PHE A 29 -8.73 6.69 14.79
N ASN A 30 -9.79 7.28 14.23
CA ASN A 30 -10.29 6.83 12.92
C ASN A 30 -9.31 7.16 11.79
N MET A 31 -8.65 8.33 11.81
CA MET A 31 -7.60 8.64 10.83
C MET A 31 -6.41 7.69 10.97
N LEU A 32 -5.98 7.37 12.20
CA LEU A 32 -4.90 6.40 12.45
C LEU A 32 -5.24 5.04 11.81
N TRP A 33 -6.50 4.61 11.93
CA TRP A 33 -6.99 3.37 11.32
C TRP A 33 -7.01 3.39 9.78
N VAL A 34 -7.00 4.55 9.14
CA VAL A 34 -6.89 4.68 7.68
C VAL A 34 -5.42 4.79 7.26
N PHE A 35 -4.62 5.55 8.02
CA PHE A 35 -3.20 5.75 7.73
C PHE A 35 -2.39 4.46 7.87
N LEU A 36 -2.68 3.64 8.88
CA LEU A 36 -1.88 2.43 9.15
C LEU A 36 -2.02 1.38 8.02
N PRO A 37 -3.23 1.06 7.54
CA PRO A 37 -3.39 0.23 6.34
C PRO A 37 -2.87 0.88 5.06
N ALA A 38 -3.03 2.20 4.89
CA ALA A 38 -2.51 2.90 3.71
C ALA A 38 -0.98 2.84 3.64
N TYR A 39 -0.31 3.01 4.79
CA TYR A 39 1.14 2.85 4.89
C TYR A 39 1.57 1.40 4.62
N ALA A 40 0.86 0.41 5.16
CA ALA A 40 1.13 -0.99 4.89
C ALA A 40 1.01 -1.34 3.40
N LEU A 41 -0.02 -0.81 2.72
CA LEU A 41 -0.18 -0.93 1.27
C LEU A 41 0.98 -0.26 0.54
N TYR A 42 1.35 0.96 0.92
CA TYR A 42 2.48 1.67 0.31
C TYR A 42 3.78 0.85 0.38
N VAL A 43 4.10 0.28 1.54
CA VAL A 43 5.28 -0.60 1.71
C VAL A 43 5.17 -1.85 0.83
N ALA A 44 4.00 -2.50 0.81
CA ALA A 44 3.78 -3.68 -0.02
C ALA A 44 3.92 -3.37 -1.53
N PHE A 45 3.45 -2.20 -1.98
CA PHE A 45 3.59 -1.78 -3.37
C PHE A 45 5.06 -1.57 -3.77
N ASP A 46 5.87 -0.95 -2.90
CA ASP A 46 7.31 -0.75 -3.17
C ASP A 46 8.06 -2.10 -3.24
N ASP A 47 7.80 -3.00 -2.28
CA ASP A 47 8.43 -4.31 -2.23
C ASP A 47 8.10 -5.17 -3.46
N ILE A 48 6.82 -5.20 -3.87
CA ILE A 48 6.39 -5.86 -5.11
C ILE A 48 7.08 -5.23 -6.33
N GLY A 49 7.17 -3.90 -6.39
CA GLY A 49 7.84 -3.19 -7.48
C GLY A 49 9.32 -3.57 -7.59
N ASN A 50 10.02 -3.65 -6.46
CA ASN A 50 11.43 -4.04 -6.43
C ASN A 50 11.64 -5.51 -6.82
N ALA A 51 10.78 -6.42 -6.33
CA ALA A 51 10.82 -7.83 -6.72
C ALA A 51 10.61 -8.01 -8.23
N MET A 52 9.72 -7.23 -8.84
CA MET A 52 9.45 -7.27 -10.29
C MET A 52 10.64 -6.73 -11.11
N LYS A 53 11.31 -5.66 -10.66
CA LYS A 53 12.52 -5.14 -11.31
C LYS A 53 13.65 -6.18 -11.31
N VAL A 54 13.90 -6.82 -10.17
CA VAL A 54 14.91 -7.89 -10.06
C VAL A 54 14.57 -9.03 -11.01
N ARG A 55 13.32 -9.50 -11.03
CA ARG A 55 12.87 -10.57 -11.94
C ARG A 55 13.11 -10.23 -13.41
N ASN A 56 12.78 -9.02 -13.84
CA ASN A 56 13.02 -8.57 -15.22
C ASN A 56 14.51 -8.55 -15.58
N SER A 57 15.38 -8.10 -14.67
CA SER A 57 16.83 -8.08 -14.90
C SER A 57 17.42 -9.48 -15.12
N VAL A 58 16.97 -10.46 -14.33
CA VAL A 58 17.40 -11.87 -14.45
C VAL A 58 16.93 -12.48 -15.77
N ILE A 59 15.68 -12.22 -16.16
CA ILE A 59 15.14 -12.70 -17.44
C ILE A 59 15.94 -12.13 -18.61
N ASN A 60 16.20 -10.81 -18.61
CA ASN A 60 16.96 -10.16 -19.68
C ASN A 60 18.39 -10.70 -19.78
N ALA A 61 19.07 -10.88 -18.64
CA ALA A 61 20.40 -11.49 -18.61
C ALA A 61 20.40 -12.90 -19.23
N ARG A 62 19.40 -13.73 -18.89
CA ARG A 62 19.25 -15.08 -19.45
C ARG A 62 19.00 -15.05 -20.96
N VAL A 63 18.18 -14.12 -21.44
CA VAL A 63 17.90 -13.94 -22.88
C VAL A 63 19.17 -13.55 -23.63
N GLU A 64 19.97 -12.64 -23.10
CA GLU A 64 21.24 -12.24 -23.71
C GLU A 64 22.25 -13.40 -23.76
N MET A 65 22.33 -14.23 -22.72
CA MET A 65 23.17 -15.43 -22.76
C MET A 65 22.71 -16.42 -23.83
N MET A 66 21.40 -16.68 -23.95
CA MET A 66 20.86 -17.55 -25.01
C MET A 66 21.13 -17.01 -26.42
N LYS A 67 21.10 -15.69 -26.62
CA LYS A 67 21.47 -15.07 -27.90
C LYS A 67 22.94 -15.32 -28.23
N LYS A 68 23.84 -15.14 -27.26
CA LYS A 68 25.28 -15.40 -27.43
C LYS A 68 25.56 -16.86 -27.77
N GLU A 69 24.93 -17.82 -27.10
CA GLU A 69 25.06 -19.25 -27.44
C GLU A 69 24.58 -19.57 -28.86
N ARG A 70 23.46 -18.96 -29.29
CA ARG A 70 22.93 -19.14 -30.65
C ARG A 70 23.83 -18.50 -31.72
N GLN A 71 24.50 -17.40 -31.42
CA GLN A 71 25.47 -16.78 -32.31
C GLN A 71 26.76 -17.62 -32.40
N GLY A 72 27.27 -18.12 -31.27
CA GLY A 72 28.45 -18.99 -31.23
C GLY A 72 28.25 -20.32 -31.97
N LYS A 73 27.02 -20.85 -32.04
CA LYS A 73 26.69 -22.05 -32.83
C LYS A 73 26.51 -21.80 -34.34
N LYS A 74 26.39 -20.55 -34.76
CA LYS A 74 26.19 -20.17 -36.17
C LYS A 74 27.49 -19.82 -36.90
N ASN A 75 28.57 -19.59 -36.15
CA ASN A 75 29.94 -19.45 -36.66
C ASN A 75 30.64 -20.80 -36.63
#